data_AF-A0AAP7DGE9-F1
#
_entry.id   AF-A0AAP7DGE9-F1
#
_cell.length_a   1.000
_cell.length_b   1.000
_cell.length_c   1.000
_cell.angle_alpha   90.00
_cell.angle_beta   90.00
_cell.angle_gamma   90.00
#
_symmetry.space_group_name_H-M   'P 1'
#
loop_
_entity.id
_entity.type
_entity.pdbx_description
1 polymer ?
#
loop_
_entity_poly.entity_id
_entity_poly.type
_entity_poly.pdbx_seq_one_letter_code
_entity_poly.pdbx_strand_id
1 'polypeptide(L)' 'MNANTPSKHVMAIATYWSLLPMVYFLPKVLHPYLPDNNLIRLMILLAIIVPFTSYIVLPSVVRLIRFWGA' A
#
# COMPACT_ATOMS: atom_id res chain seq x y z
N MET A 1 -8.16 5.28 35.91
CA MET A 1 -8.66 5.72 34.58
C MET A 1 -7.77 5.08 33.53
N ASN A 2 -8.18 3.96 32.95
CA ASN A 2 -7.35 3.20 32.00
C ASN A 2 -7.39 3.89 30.64
N ALA A 3 -6.37 4.73 30.39
CA ALA A 3 -6.09 5.28 29.08
C ALA A 3 -5.59 4.13 28.18
N ASN A 4 -6.52 3.38 27.60
CA ASN A 4 -6.26 2.54 26.44
C ASN A 4 -5.98 3.47 25.26
N THR A 5 -4.82 4.12 25.24
CA THR A 5 -4.23 4.63 24.01
C THR A 5 -4.01 3.42 23.15
N PRO A 6 -4.75 3.26 22.05
CA PRO A 6 -4.57 2.08 21.24
C PRO A 6 -3.12 2.12 20.74
N SER A 7 -2.41 1.01 20.90
CA SER A 7 -0.96 1.02 20.77
C SER A 7 -0.61 1.30 19.31
N LYS A 8 0.22 2.32 19.07
CA LYS A 8 0.69 2.72 17.73
C LYS A 8 1.22 1.52 16.91
N HIS A 9 1.68 0.47 17.60
CA HIS A 9 2.08 -0.81 17.01
C HIS A 9 0.91 -1.59 16.40
N VAL A 10 -0.23 -1.72 17.09
CA VAL A 10 -1.42 -2.39 16.55
C VAL A 10 -1.96 -1.67 15.33
N MET A 11 -1.94 -0.33 15.36
CA MET A 11 -2.33 0.48 14.22
C MET A 11 -1.38 0.31 13.03
N ALA A 12 -0.06 0.34 13.28
CA ALA A 12 0.94 0.12 12.23
C ALA A 12 0.81 -1.27 11.60
N ILE A 13 0.53 -2.30 12.41
CA ILE A 13 0.31 -3.67 11.93
C ILE A 13 -0.94 -3.74 11.05
N ALA A 14 -2.07 -3.18 11.48
CA ALA A 14 -3.30 -3.16 10.69
C ALA A 14 -3.09 -2.42 9.35
N THR A 15 -2.35 -1.32 9.37
CA THR A 15 -2.02 -0.54 8.17
C THR A 15 -1.12 -1.32 7.23
N TYR A 16 -0.07 -1.94 7.76
CA TYR A 16 0.86 -2.79 7.00
C TYR A 16 0.13 -3.97 6.36
N TRP A 17 -0.75 -4.63 7.13
CA TRP A 17 -1.54 -5.75 6.64
C TRP A 17 -2.59 -5.35 5.61
N SER A 18 -3.09 -4.12 5.63
CA SER A 18 -3.95 -3.58 4.58
C SER A 18 -3.15 -3.21 3.33
N LEU A 19 -1.89 -2.78 3.48
CA LEU A 19 -1.02 -2.38 2.38
C LEU A 19 -0.52 -3.56 1.57
N LEU A 20 -0.02 -4.58 2.27
CA LEU A 20 0.62 -5.75 1.70
C LEU A 20 -0.20 -6.45 0.60
N PRO A 21 -1.49 -6.77 0.81
CA PRO A 21 -2.32 -7.37 -0.23
C PRO A 21 -2.54 -6.40 -1.39
N MET A 22 -2.79 -5.12 -1.13
CA MET A 22 -3.01 -4.11 -2.17
C MET A 22 -1.86 -4.05 -3.18
N VAL A 23 -0.62 -4.05 -2.67
CA VAL A 23 0.60 -3.99 -3.49
C VAL A 23 0.90 -5.33 -4.17
N TYR A 24 0.54 -6.45 -3.53
CA TYR A 24 0.74 -7.81 -4.08
C TYR A 24 -0.23 -8.17 -5.20
N PHE A 25 -1.48 -7.72 -5.14
CA PHE A 25 -2.49 -7.99 -6.17
C PHE A 25 -2.29 -7.16 -7.43
N LEU A 26 -1.79 -5.92 -7.29
CA LEU A 26 -1.56 -4.99 -8.40
C LEU A 26 -0.75 -5.58 -9.56
N PRO A 27 0.44 -6.17 -9.34
CA PRO A 27 1.23 -6.75 -10.43
C PRO A 27 0.59 -8.00 -11.03
N LYS A 28 -0.22 -8.76 -10.28
CA LYS A 28 -0.96 -9.92 -10.82
C LYS A 28 -2.05 -9.50 -11.80
N VAL A 29 -2.75 -8.40 -11.48
CA VAL A 29 -3.77 -7.82 -12.37
C VAL A 29 -3.13 -7.19 -13.60
N LEU A 30 -1.96 -6.57 -13.46
CA LEU A 30 -1.27 -5.94 -14.57
C LEU A 30 -0.52 -6.93 -15.46
N HIS A 31 -0.08 -8.08 -14.95
CA HIS A 31 0.68 -9.12 -15.65
C HIS A 31 0.20 -9.45 -17.08
N PRO A 32 -1.10 -9.68 -17.35
CA PRO A 32 -1.60 -9.96 -18.69
C PRO A 32 -1.42 -8.80 -19.70
N TYR A 33 -1.14 -7.59 -19.22
CA TYR A 33 -0.93 -6.40 -20.05
C TYR A 33 0.55 -6.06 -20.26
N LEU A 34 1.49 -6.82 -19.67
CA LEU A 34 2.92 -6.55 -19.77
C LEU A 34 3.61 -7.36 -20.87
N PRO A 35 4.63 -6.77 -21.52
CA PRO A 35 5.42 -7.45 -22.55
C PRO A 35 6.25 -8.61 -21.97
N ASP A 36 6.60 -9.59 -22.81
CA ASP A 36 7.39 -10.78 -22.43
C ASP A 36 8.83 -10.49 -22.02
N ASN A 37 9.36 -9.31 -22.35
CA ASN A 37 10.69 -8.92 -21.93
C ASN A 37 10.71 -8.57 -20.44
N ASN A 38 11.42 -9.38 -19.63
CA ASN A 38 11.51 -9.24 -18.18
C ASN A 38 11.96 -7.86 -17.70
N LEU A 39 12.94 -7.22 -18.36
CA LEU A 39 13.41 -5.89 -17.96
C LEU A 39 12.36 -4.81 -18.21
N ILE A 40 11.76 -4.82 -19.39
CA ILE A 40 10.72 -3.85 -19.78
C ILE A 40 9.48 -4.03 -18.91
N ARG A 41 9.11 -5.29 -18.62
CA ARG A 41 8.05 -5.66 -17.68
C ARG A 41 8.29 -5.03 -16.31
N LEU A 42 9.47 -5.24 -15.72
CA LEU A 42 9.80 -4.66 -14.41
C LEU A 42 9.76 -3.13 -14.43
N MET A 43 10.28 -2.48 -15.48
CA MET A 43 10.26 -1.01 -15.61
C MET A 43 8.83 -0.46 -15.67
N ILE A 44 7.96 -1.05 -16.48
CA ILE A 44 6.55 -0.63 -16.61
C ILE A 44 5.80 -0.89 -15.30
N LEU A 45 6.03 -2.05 -14.67
CA LEU A 45 5.43 -2.39 -13.39
C LEU A 45 5.81 -1.37 -12.32
N LEU A 46 7.10 -1.02 -12.22
CA LEU A 46 7.62 0.01 -11.31
C LEU A 46 7.01 1.39 -11.62
N ALA A 47 6.95 1.76 -12.90
CA ALA A 47 6.38 3.04 -13.34
C ALA A 47 4.89 3.18 -12.97
N ILE A 48 4.15 2.08 -12.82
CA ILE A 48 2.73 2.10 -12.42
C ILE A 48 2.59 1.96 -10.90
N ILE A 49 3.28 1.02 -10.28
CA ILE A 49 3.13 0.71 -8.84
C ILE A 49 3.68 1.83 -7.94
N VAL A 50 4.76 2.51 -8.34
CA VAL A 50 5.38 3.58 -7.54
C VAL A 50 4.44 4.79 -7.41
N PRO A 51 3.87 5.37 -8.47
CA PRO A 51 2.90 6.44 -8.31
C PRO A 51 1.60 5.94 -7.67
N PHE A 52 1.14 4.72 -7.97
CA PHE A 52 -0.06 4.18 -7.33
C PHE A 52 0.12 4.08 -5.81
N THR A 53 1.25 3.57 -5.34
CA THR A 53 1.55 3.52 -3.91
C THR A 53 1.78 4.94 -3.34
N SER A 54 2.57 5.81 -3.97
CA SER A 54 2.74 7.19 -3.48
C SER A 54 1.45 8.02 -3.42
N TYR A 55 0.51 7.83 -4.34
CA TYR A 55 -0.70 8.65 -4.43
C TYR A 55 -1.95 7.97 -3.87
N ILE A 56 -1.96 6.66 -3.61
CA ILE A 56 -3.11 5.98 -3.00
C ILE A 56 -2.76 5.48 -1.61
N VAL A 57 -1.60 4.86 -1.43
CA VAL A 57 -1.18 4.34 -0.12
C VAL A 57 -0.85 5.50 0.82
N LEU A 58 -0.02 6.45 0.42
CA LEU A 58 0.38 7.56 1.29
C LEU A 58 -0.85 8.35 1.82
N PRO A 59 -1.83 8.77 1.01
CA PRO A 59 -3.03 9.42 1.54
C PRO A 59 -3.96 8.47 2.30
N SER A 60 -3.97 7.17 2.01
CA SER A 60 -4.74 6.20 2.81
C SER A 60 -4.15 6.06 4.21
N VAL A 61 -2.82 6.00 4.32
CA VAL A 61 -2.09 5.98 5.59
C VAL A 61 -2.32 7.28 6.35
N VAL A 62 -2.19 8.44 5.68
CA VAL A 62 -2.46 9.74 6.30
C VAL A 62 -3.93 9.87 6.73
N ARG A 63 -4.89 9.42 5.93
CA ARG A 63 -6.32 9.37 6.33
C ARG A 63 -6.55 8.45 7.50
N LEU A 64 -5.95 7.25 7.52
CA LEU A 64 -6.13 6.29 8.59
C LEU A 64 -5.54 6.81 9.91
N ILE A 65 -4.35 7.42 9.85
CA ILE A 65 -3.72 8.12 10.99
C ILE A 65 -4.62 9.26 11.48
N ARG A 66 -5.16 10.08 10.57
CA ARG A 66 -6.04 11.19 10.96
C ARG A 66 -7.40 10.74 11.49
N PHE A 67 -7.93 9.63 10.98
CA PHE A 67 -9.20 9.04 11.40
C PHE A 67 -9.11 8.37 12.76
N TRP A 68 -7.93 7.87 13.14
CA TRP A 68 -7.71 7.21 14.43
C TRP A 68 -7.11 8.13 15.50
N GLY A 69 -6.53 9.26 15.09
CA GLY A 69 -6.06 10.32 15.97
C GLY A 69 -7.11 11.40 16.32
N ALA A 70 -8.37 11.20 15.94
CA ALA A 70 -9.54 12.00 16.31
C ALA A 70 -10.53 11.12 17.08
#